data_AF-A0AA41HC99-F1
#
_entry.id   AF-A0AA41HC99-F1
#
_cell.length_a   1.000
_cell.length_b   1.000
_cell.length_c   1.000
_cell.angle_alpha   90.00
_cell.angle_beta   90.00
_cell.angle_gamma   90.00
#
_symmetry.space_group_name_H-M   'P 1'
#
loop_
_entity.id
_entity.type
_entity.pdbx_description
1 polymer ?
#
loop_
_entity_poly.entity_id
_entity_poly.type
_entity_poly.pdbx_seq_one_letter_code
_entity_poly.pdbx_strand_id
1 'polypeptide(L)'
;YMQTALEQLAAALEGAPETSLLSLQVLPVAERQQVLAAWNATGTPYARELCVHELFERHAELRPEATALVCGDLEVSYADLNRQA
;
A
#
# COMPACT_ATOMS: atom_id res chain seq x y z
N TYR A 1 -5.19 26.65 -8.75
CA TYR A 1 -5.96 25.82 -9.68
C TYR A 1 -6.35 26.54 -10.96
N MET A 2 -7.20 27.58 -10.94
CA MET A 2 -7.67 28.24 -12.17
C MET A 2 -6.54 28.86 -13.01
N GLN A 3 -5.54 29.48 -12.37
CA GLN A 3 -4.35 29.97 -13.08
C GLN A 3 -3.60 28.84 -13.80
N THR A 4 -3.28 27.76 -13.10
CA THR A 4 -2.61 26.58 -13.68
C THR A 4 -3.43 25.97 -14.83
N ALA A 5 -4.76 25.93 -14.69
CA ALA A 5 -5.65 25.47 -15.75
C ALA A 5 -5.53 26.32 -17.02
N LEU A 6 -5.53 27.65 -16.87
CA LEU A 6 -5.42 28.60 -17.98
C LEU A 6 -4.03 28.54 -18.63
N GLU A 7 -2.97 28.41 -17.84
CA GLU A 7 -1.60 28.22 -18.34
C GLU A 7 -1.48 26.94 -19.16
N GLN A 8 -2.04 25.82 -18.67
CA GLN A 8 -2.04 24.54 -19.40
C GLN A 8 -2.91 24.57 -20.66
N LEU A 9 -4.04 25.29 -20.62
CA LEU A 9 -4.89 25.49 -21.79
C LEU A 9 -4.18 26.32 -22.86
N ALA A 10 -3.52 27.43 -22.49
CA ALA A 10 -2.76 28.26 -23.41
C ALA A 10 -1.63 27.45 -24.08
N ALA A 11 -0.86 26.69 -23.29
CA ALA A 11 0.19 25.83 -23.80
C ALA A 11 -0.34 24.73 -24.75
N ALA A 12 -1.50 24.14 -24.44
CA ALA A 12 -2.14 23.15 -25.30
C ALA A 12 -2.60 23.78 -26.63
N LEU A 13 -3.20 24.96 -26.61
CA LEU A 13 -3.63 25.67 -27.82
C LEU A 13 -2.46 26.05 -28.74
N GLU A 14 -1.29 26.38 -28.17
CA GLU A 14 -0.09 26.75 -28.93
C GLU A 14 0.65 25.54 -29.53
N GLY A 15 0.75 24.43 -28.80
CA GLY A 15 1.59 23.29 -29.20
C GLY A 15 0.82 22.05 -29.70
N ALA A 16 -0.42 21.85 -29.26
CA ALA A 16 -1.21 20.65 -29.54
C ALA A 16 -2.72 20.91 -29.35
N PRO A 17 -3.36 21.68 -30.24
CA PRO A 17 -4.74 22.14 -30.07
C PRO A 17 -5.79 21.01 -30.05
N GLU A 18 -5.44 19.83 -30.57
CA GLU A 18 -6.26 18.60 -30.51
C GLU A 18 -6.26 17.93 -29.12
N THR A 19 -5.55 18.49 -28.14
CA THR A 19 -5.49 17.95 -26.78
C THR A 19 -6.86 18.01 -26.13
N SER A 20 -7.36 16.86 -25.66
CA SER A 20 -8.61 16.79 -24.91
C SER A 20 -8.54 17.65 -23.65
N LEU A 21 -9.57 18.48 -23.43
CA LEU A 21 -9.70 19.34 -22.25
C LEU A 21 -9.62 18.55 -20.94
N LEU A 22 -10.11 17.31 -20.92
CA LEU A 22 -10.09 16.45 -19.73
C LEU A 22 -8.69 15.92 -19.38
N SER A 23 -7.72 16.05 -20.29
CA SER A 23 -6.33 15.63 -20.07
C SER A 23 -5.45 16.76 -19.50
N LEU A 24 -5.96 17.98 -19.40
CA LEU A 24 -5.20 19.12 -18.90
C LEU A 24 -4.95 19.01 -17.40
N GLN A 25 -3.71 19.27 -16.99
CA GLN A 25 -3.32 19.21 -15.58
C GLN A 25 -3.74 20.49 -14.84
N VAL A 26 -4.83 20.40 -14.08
CA VAL A 26 -5.38 21.54 -13.31
C VAL A 26 -4.70 21.77 -11.96
N LEU A 27 -3.94 20.78 -11.50
CA LEU A 27 -3.31 20.78 -10.18
C LEU A 27 -1.88 21.36 -10.28
N PRO A 28 -1.50 22.31 -9.41
CA PRO A 28 -0.13 22.79 -9.33
C PRO A 28 0.86 21.65 -9.12
N VAL A 29 2.06 21.79 -9.71
CA VAL A 29 3.09 20.75 -9.68
C VAL A 29 3.44 20.32 -8.25
N ALA A 30 3.60 21.28 -7.33
CA ALA A 30 3.93 20.99 -5.93
C ALA A 30 2.86 20.13 -5.24
N GLU A 31 1.58 20.46 -5.44
CA GLU A 31 0.48 19.69 -4.87
C GLU A 31 0.33 18.31 -5.53
N ARG A 32 0.58 18.22 -6.83
CA ARG A 32 0.63 16.93 -7.54
C ARG A 32 1.72 16.03 -6.98
N GLN A 33 2.91 16.57 -6.72
CA GLN A 33 4.00 15.82 -6.09
C GLN A 33 3.63 15.37 -4.68
N GLN A 34 2.93 16.21 -3.92
CA GLN A 34 2.44 15.85 -2.59
C GLN A 34 1.49 14.66 -2.64
N VAL A 35 0.48 14.71 -3.51
CA VAL A 35 -0.55 13.67 -3.64
C VAL A 35 0.01 12.38 -4.21
N LEU A 36 0.89 12.45 -5.22
CA LEU A 36 1.37 11.26 -5.93
C LEU A 36 2.57 10.62 -5.27
N ALA A 37 3.48 11.39 -4.67
CA ALA A 37 4.72 10.88 -4.11
C ALA A 37 4.73 10.96 -2.58
N ALA A 38 4.58 12.16 -2.02
CA ALA A 38 4.80 12.37 -0.59
C ALA A 38 3.80 11.59 0.29
N TRP A 39 2.52 11.63 -0.05
CA TRP A 39 1.49 10.88 0.67
C TRP A 39 1.48 9.38 0.36
N ASN A 40 1.96 8.97 -0.82
CA ASN A 40 2.07 7.55 -1.20
C ASN A 40 3.44 6.94 -0.85
N ALA A 41 4.26 7.61 -0.04
CA ALA A 41 5.55 7.11 0.43
C ALA A 41 5.38 6.01 1.50
N THR A 42 4.57 4.99 1.22
CA THR A 42 4.29 3.84 2.10
C THR A 42 5.24 2.68 1.87
N GLY A 43 6.26 2.87 1.02
CA GLY A 43 7.27 1.86 0.71
C GLY A 43 8.18 1.60 1.90
N THR A 44 7.83 0.62 2.74
CA THR A 44 8.70 0.09 3.78
C THR A 44 9.31 -1.23 3.32
N PRO A 45 10.64 -1.43 3.44
CA PRO A 45 11.24 -2.73 3.21
C PRO A 45 10.58 -3.77 4.12
N TYR A 46 9.87 -4.72 3.52
CA TYR A 46 9.33 -5.87 4.21
C TYR A 46 10.25 -7.06 3.93
N ALA A 47 10.83 -7.64 4.98
CA ALA A 47 11.70 -8.79 4.85
C ALA A 47 10.86 -10.00 4.38
N ARG A 48 10.80 -10.22 3.06
CA ARG A 48 10.14 -11.37 2.42
C ARG A 48 10.98 -12.64 2.44
N GLU A 49 11.92 -12.74 3.40
CA GLU A 49 12.78 -13.91 3.51
C GLU A 49 12.00 -15.17 3.88
N LEU A 50 10.81 -14.99 4.47
CA LEU A 50 9.98 -16.08 4.96
C LEU A 50 8.53 -15.90 4.51
N CYS A 51 7.93 -17.02 4.17
CA CYS A 51 6.50 -17.17 3.97
C CYS A 51 5.77 -17.09 5.31
N VAL A 52 4.48 -16.77 5.26
CA VAL A 52 3.64 -16.67 6.47
C VAL A 52 3.60 -17.99 7.26
N HIS A 53 3.64 -19.14 6.57
CA HIS A 53 3.68 -20.45 7.24
C HIS A 53 5.01 -20.69 7.98
N GLU A 54 6.15 -20.28 7.41
CA GLU A 54 7.46 -20.41 8.07
C GLU A 54 7.57 -19.52 9.32
N LEU A 55 6.93 -18.34 9.29
CA LEU A 55 6.80 -17.49 10.47
C LEU A 55 5.93 -18.16 11.55
N PHE A 56 4.86 -18.84 11.13
CA PHE A 56 3.97 -19.57 12.03
C PHE A 56 4.68 -20.75 12.70
N GLU A 57 5.42 -21.54 11.94
CA GLU A 57 6.21 -22.66 12.44
C GLU A 57 7.27 -22.19 13.46
N ARG A 58 7.96 -21.07 13.17
CA ARG A 58 8.89 -20.46 14.14
C ARG A 58 8.21 -20.04 15.44
N HIS A 59 6.97 -19.56 15.38
CA HIS A 59 6.20 -19.26 16.58
C HIS A 59 5.82 -20.54 17.34
N ALA A 60 5.51 -21.63 16.65
CA ALA A 60 5.27 -22.93 17.27
C ALA A 60 6.52 -23.53 17.93
N GLU A 61 7.70 -23.29 17.38
CA GLU A 61 8.98 -23.71 17.99
C GLU A 61 9.39 -22.84 19.19
N LEU A 62 9.30 -21.51 19.05
CA LEU A 62 9.78 -20.57 20.06
C LEU A 62 8.79 -20.37 21.22
N ARG A 63 7.49 -20.51 20.95
CA ARG A 63 6.41 -20.31 21.91
C ARG A 63 5.30 -21.36 21.71
N PRO A 64 5.62 -22.65 21.93
CA PRO A 64 4.68 -23.74 21.68
C PRO A 64 3.36 -23.59 22.44
N GLU A 65 3.43 -23.16 23.70
CA GLU A 65 2.29 -23.03 24.62
C GLU A 65 1.49 -21.73 24.44
N ALA A 66 1.92 -20.81 23.56
CA ALA A 66 1.18 -19.58 23.33
C ALA A 66 -0.12 -19.87 22.55
N THR A 67 -1.21 -19.19 22.92
CA THR A 67 -2.49 -19.33 22.23
C THR A 67 -2.41 -18.76 20.82
N ALA A 68 -2.66 -19.60 19.82
CA ALA A 68 -2.67 -19.25 18.39
C ALA A 68 -4.07 -19.00 17.83
N LEU A 69 -5.06 -19.73 18.36
CA LEU A 69 -6.46 -19.67 17.92
C LEU A 69 -7.38 -19.66 19.14
N VAL A 70 -8.35 -18.75 19.13
CA VAL A 70 -9.45 -18.73 20.11
C VAL A 70 -10.78 -18.79 19.34
N CYS A 71 -11.59 -19.80 19.62
CA CYS A 71 -12.90 -19.99 19.00
C CYS A 71 -13.94 -20.31 20.09
N GLY A 72 -14.63 -19.28 20.58
CA GLY A 72 -15.48 -19.42 21.77
C GLY A 72 -14.64 -19.78 22.99
N ASP A 73 -15.01 -20.88 23.67
CA ASP A 73 -14.26 -21.40 24.82
C ASP A 73 -13.08 -22.30 24.42
N LEU A 74 -12.87 -22.54 23.12
CA LEU A 74 -11.75 -23.32 22.62
C LEU A 74 -10.53 -22.42 22.45
N GLU A 75 -9.46 -22.73 23.18
CA GLU A 75 -8.14 -22.15 22.99
C GLU A 75 -7.19 -23.23 22.46
N VAL A 76 -6.49 -22.94 21.36
CA VAL A 76 -5.50 -23.85 20.76
C VAL A 76 -4.14 -23.18 20.73
N SER A 77 -3.12 -23.91 21.19
CA SER A 77 -1.73 -23.45 21.22
C SER A 77 -1.10 -23.44 19.82
N TYR A 78 -0.02 -22.69 19.62
CA TYR A 78 0.74 -22.72 18.36
C TYR A 78 1.26 -24.14 18.05
N ALA A 79 1.72 -24.89 19.05
CA ALA A 79 2.20 -26.25 18.85
C ALA A 79 1.08 -27.22 18.43
N ASP A 80 -0.09 -27.12 19.04
CA ASP A 80 -1.22 -28.00 18.71
C ASP A 80 -1.82 -27.66 17.35
N LEU A 81 -1.91 -26.37 17.01
CA LEU A 81 -2.37 -25.97 15.69
C LEU A 81 -1.38 -26.39 14.59
N ASN A 82 -0.08 -26.27 14.83
CA ASN A 82 0.96 -26.69 13.89
C ASN A 82 0.99 -28.22 13.69
N ARG A 83 0.61 -29.01 14.71
CA ARG A 83 0.51 -30.47 14.60
C ARG A 83 -0.69 -30.93 13.75
N GLN A 84 -1.73 -30.09 13.64
CA GLN A 84 -2.95 -30.37 12.89
C GLN A 84 -2.90 -29.87 11.44
N ALA A 85 -1.89 -29.07 11.08
CA ALA A 85 -1.63 -28.58 9.72
C ALA A 85 -1.12 -29.70 8.80
#